data_AF-A0A818VGP0-F1
#
_entry.id   AF-A0A818VGP0-F1
#
_cell.length_a   1.000
_cell.length_b   1.000
_cell.length_c   1.000
_cell.angle_alpha   90.00
_cell.angle_beta   90.00
_cell.angle_gamma   90.00
#
_symmetry.space_group_name_H-M   'P 1'
#
loop_
_entity.id
_entity.type
_entity.pdbx_description
1 polymer ?
#
loop_
_entity_poly.entity_id
_entity_poly.type
_entity_poly.pdbx_seq_one_letter_code
_entity_poly.pdbx_strand_id
1 'polypeptide(L)'
;MSNHDSLPIDFDKYIKLTNISHWIYPIWSIGFIILGTIGNIFSLIIFIRWINRLSIYIYFTVLCIVNILIINVDITYHYFLPFLIDNEILIKNLLPITCKFMFFLTYFLRYLFIWLIVMINIDRCLYVTENSLKLILCRQQSANIICIILISFSFFANFHFLIYFNDTIITETLPKNQCVLENFFYYHCQSSNRHYQYFLKTIWPIYNLIIFAIMPILIMFICFILIIRSVYLTRQNKFVYDKRHSRISSIIPQNDRDRLCSIAKILVCLDLLFPMTVFPILFAQIYINYNPPKTCLNIGIINLIFSIGV
;
A
#
# COMPACT_ATOMS: atom_id res chain seq x y z
N MET A 1 -50.11 -19.43 -18.89
CA MET A 1 -49.80 -18.01 -18.64
C MET A 1 -48.50 -17.96 -17.87
N SER A 2 -47.38 -17.91 -18.60
CA SER A 2 -46.04 -17.69 -18.06
C SER A 2 -45.88 -16.18 -17.86
N ASN A 3 -45.81 -15.74 -16.61
CA ASN A 3 -45.35 -14.39 -16.32
C ASN A 3 -43.94 -14.26 -16.89
N HIS A 4 -43.80 -13.45 -17.94
CA HIS A 4 -42.52 -12.84 -18.28
C HIS A 4 -42.19 -11.91 -17.13
N ASP A 5 -41.55 -12.46 -16.10
CA ASP A 5 -40.89 -11.66 -15.08
C ASP A 5 -39.79 -10.88 -15.82
N SER A 6 -40.09 -9.62 -16.11
CA SER A 6 -39.09 -8.64 -16.53
C SER A 6 -37.93 -8.75 -15.56
N LEU A 7 -36.74 -9.10 -16.07
CA LEU A 7 -35.50 -9.02 -15.31
C LEU A 7 -35.50 -7.69 -14.55
N PRO A 8 -35.28 -7.69 -13.23
CA PRO A 8 -35.35 -6.47 -12.45
C PRO A 8 -34.36 -5.47 -13.06
N ILE A 9 -34.80 -4.23 -13.28
CA ILE A 9 -34.02 -3.11 -13.89
C ILE A 9 -32.63 -2.95 -13.25
N ASP A 10 -32.45 -3.42 -12.02
CA ASP A 10 -31.18 -3.42 -11.29
C ASP A 10 -30.15 -4.44 -11.82
N PHE A 11 -30.57 -5.50 -12.51
CA PHE A 11 -29.69 -6.54 -13.06
C PHE A 11 -28.93 -6.08 -14.30
N ASP A 12 -29.60 -5.39 -15.24
CA ASP A 12 -28.95 -4.84 -16.43
C ASP A 12 -27.90 -3.77 -16.05
N LYS A 13 -28.21 -2.94 -15.04
CA LYS A 13 -27.24 -1.98 -14.49
C LYS A 13 -26.06 -2.68 -13.85
N TYR A 14 -26.28 -3.76 -13.10
CA TYR A 14 -25.22 -4.57 -12.53
C TYR A 14 -24.29 -5.12 -13.61
N ILE A 15 -24.82 -5.78 -14.64
CA ILE A 15 -24.02 -6.32 -15.76
C ILE A 15 -23.20 -5.22 -16.43
N LYS A 16 -23.81 -4.05 -16.66
CA LYS A 16 -23.10 -2.93 -17.29
C LYS A 16 -21.95 -2.43 -16.42
N LEU A 17 -22.16 -2.29 -15.11
CA LEU A 17 -21.12 -1.87 -14.16
C LEU A 17 -20.00 -2.90 -14.05
N THR A 18 -20.33 -4.19 -13.96
CA THR A 18 -19.32 -5.26 -13.89
C THR A 18 -18.50 -5.33 -15.18
N ASN A 19 -19.12 -5.22 -16.35
CA ASN A 19 -18.41 -5.17 -17.62
C ASN A 19 -17.45 -3.98 -17.70
N ILE A 20 -17.85 -2.80 -17.22
CA ILE A 20 -16.97 -1.63 -17.17
C ILE A 20 -15.77 -1.90 -16.25
N SER A 21 -16.00 -2.41 -15.03
CA SER A 21 -14.90 -2.75 -14.11
C SER A 21 -13.94 -3.79 -14.71
N HIS A 22 -14.48 -4.77 -15.43
CA HIS A 22 -13.71 -5.85 -16.05
C HIS A 22 -12.70 -5.34 -17.09
N TRP A 23 -13.00 -4.25 -17.79
CA TRP A 23 -12.07 -3.62 -18.76
C TRP A 23 -11.12 -2.61 -18.12
N ILE A 24 -11.58 -1.88 -17.10
CA ILE A 24 -10.75 -0.86 -16.42
C ILE A 24 -9.56 -1.53 -15.70
N TYR A 25 -9.81 -2.61 -14.95
CA TYR A 25 -8.78 -3.30 -14.16
C TYR A 25 -7.50 -3.67 -14.94
N PRO A 26 -7.56 -4.41 -16.06
CA PRO A 26 -6.35 -4.83 -16.78
C PRO A 26 -5.60 -3.66 -17.41
N ILE A 27 -6.32 -2.65 -17.92
CA ILE A 27 -5.70 -1.48 -18.55
C ILE A 27 -4.88 -0.68 -17.53
N TRP A 28 -5.49 -0.41 -16.37
CA TRP A 28 -4.81 0.29 -15.27
C TRP A 28 -3.65 -0.55 -14.71
N SER A 29 -3.88 -1.85 -14.53
CA SER A 29 -2.85 -2.79 -14.06
C SER A 29 -1.61 -2.82 -14.96
N ILE A 30 -1.79 -2.90 -16.28
CA ILE A 30 -0.68 -2.86 -17.25
C ILE A 30 0.06 -1.52 -17.16
N GLY A 31 -0.68 -0.41 -17.08
CA GLY A 31 -0.11 0.92 -16.91
C GLY A 31 0.77 1.02 -15.66
N PHE A 32 0.27 0.56 -14.51
CA PHE A 32 1.03 0.54 -13.26
C PHE A 32 2.24 -0.39 -13.30
N ILE A 33 2.11 -1.56 -13.93
CA ILE A 33 3.23 -2.49 -14.09
C ILE A 33 4.35 -1.83 -14.91
N ILE A 34 4.03 -1.26 -16.08
CA ILE A 34 5.04 -0.66 -16.96
C ILE A 34 5.64 0.60 -16.32
N LEU A 35 4.80 1.57 -15.97
CA LEU A 35 5.28 2.86 -15.44
C LEU A 35 5.95 2.70 -14.07
N GLY A 36 5.35 1.88 -13.21
CA GLY A 36 5.85 1.63 -11.87
C GLY A 36 7.17 0.86 -11.87
N THR A 37 7.34 -0.18 -12.69
CA THR A 37 8.62 -0.91 -12.77
C THR A 37 9.72 -0.04 -13.36
N ILE A 38 9.48 0.64 -14.48
CA ILE A 38 10.45 1.52 -15.11
C ILE A 38 10.86 2.65 -14.16
N GLY A 39 9.89 3.34 -13.54
CA GLY A 39 10.14 4.44 -12.61
C GLY A 39 10.94 4.02 -11.37
N ASN A 40 10.61 2.86 -10.77
CA ASN A 40 11.34 2.35 -9.62
C ASN A 40 12.74 1.82 -10.01
N ILE A 41 12.93 1.23 -11.20
CA ILE A 41 14.25 0.82 -11.68
C ILE A 41 15.17 2.03 -11.88
N PHE A 42 14.69 3.09 -12.54
CA PHE A 42 15.48 4.32 -12.70
C PHE A 42 15.85 4.93 -11.35
N SER A 43 14.88 4.99 -10.43
CA SER A 43 15.11 5.48 -9.06
C SER A 43 16.14 4.62 -8.32
N LEU A 44 16.05 3.30 -8.44
CA LEU A 44 16.98 2.34 -7.84
C LEU A 44 18.41 2.56 -8.34
N ILE A 45 18.62 2.72 -9.66
CA ILE A 45 19.94 2.99 -10.24
C ILE A 45 20.55 4.27 -9.65
N ILE A 46 19.73 5.33 -9.50
CA ILE A 46 20.16 6.61 -8.93
C ILE A 46 20.53 6.45 -7.44
N PHE A 47 19.68 5.80 -6.65
CA PHE A 47 19.88 5.68 -5.20
C PHE A 47 21.04 4.75 -4.84
N ILE A 48 21.25 3.65 -5.57
CA ILE A 48 22.41 2.77 -5.38
C ILE A 48 23.71 3.55 -5.55
N ARG A 49 23.78 4.42 -6.57
CA ARG A 49 24.97 5.26 -6.82
C ARG A 49 25.29 6.19 -5.64
N TRP A 50 24.29 6.59 -4.86
CA TRP A 50 24.42 7.55 -3.76
C TRP A 50 24.25 6.96 -2.37
N ILE A 51 24.11 5.64 -2.24
CA ILE A 51 23.83 4.96 -0.97
C ILE A 51 24.86 5.28 0.13
N ASN A 52 26.13 5.46 -0.26
CA ASN A 52 27.23 5.80 0.64
C ASN A 52 27.27 7.28 1.06
N ARG A 53 26.32 8.12 0.62
CA ARG A 53 26.29 9.55 0.97
C ARG A 53 25.40 9.87 2.16
N LEU A 54 24.20 9.29 2.24
CA LEU A 54 23.20 9.60 3.26
C LEU A 54 22.41 8.35 3.65
N SER A 55 22.06 8.21 4.94
CA SER A 55 21.22 7.12 5.46
C SER A 55 19.94 6.93 4.66
N ILE A 56 19.28 8.02 4.28
CA ILE A 56 18.02 7.97 3.55
C ILE A 56 18.07 7.24 2.21
N TYR A 57 19.21 7.25 1.50
CA TYR A 57 19.31 6.57 0.21
C TYR A 57 19.24 5.05 0.38
N ILE A 58 19.58 4.52 1.56
CA ILE A 58 19.36 3.10 1.90
C ILE A 58 17.86 2.82 1.94
N TYR A 59 17.08 3.61 2.69
CA TYR A 59 15.63 3.43 2.76
C TYR A 59 14.97 3.53 1.39
N PHE A 60 15.34 4.51 0.57
CA PHE A 60 14.80 4.65 -0.78
C PHE A 60 15.20 3.49 -1.70
N THR A 61 16.41 2.95 -1.58
CA THR A 61 16.85 1.77 -2.34
C THR A 61 15.97 0.58 -2.00
N VAL A 62 15.78 0.29 -0.70
CA VAL A 62 14.90 -0.80 -0.26
C VAL A 62 13.46 -0.55 -0.70
N LEU A 63 12.97 0.69 -0.59
CA LEU A 63 11.62 1.07 -1.03
C LEU A 63 11.40 0.81 -2.52
N CYS A 64 12.37 1.12 -3.38
CA CYS A 64 12.27 0.85 -4.81
C CYS A 64 12.20 -0.66 -5.11
N ILE A 65 13.01 -1.47 -4.40
CA ILE A 65 12.97 -2.94 -4.53
C ILE A 65 11.60 -3.45 -4.09
N VAL A 66 11.12 -3.02 -2.94
CA VAL A 66 9.81 -3.40 -2.41
C VAL A 66 8.68 -2.99 -3.37
N ASN A 67 8.72 -1.79 -3.94
CA ASN A 67 7.75 -1.35 -4.94
C ASN A 67 7.73 -2.22 -6.19
N ILE A 68 8.90 -2.56 -6.74
CA ILE A 68 9.00 -3.47 -7.88
C ILE A 68 8.37 -4.81 -7.51
N LEU A 69 8.67 -5.35 -6.33
CA LEU A 69 8.09 -6.62 -5.89
C LEU A 69 6.57 -6.51 -5.66
N ILE A 70 6.06 -5.45 -5.03
CA ILE A 70 4.61 -5.25 -4.83
C ILE A 70 3.91 -5.19 -6.18
N ILE A 71 4.40 -4.36 -7.11
CA ILE A 71 3.80 -4.22 -8.43
C ILE A 71 3.76 -5.57 -9.15
N ASN A 72 4.86 -6.33 -9.11
CA ASN A 72 4.93 -7.62 -9.81
C ASN A 72 4.13 -8.73 -9.10
N VAL A 73 4.03 -8.72 -7.78
CA VAL A 73 3.32 -9.76 -7.02
C VAL A 73 1.84 -9.42 -6.91
N ASP A 74 1.52 -8.25 -6.37
CA ASP A 74 0.16 -7.84 -6.05
C ASP A 74 -0.67 -7.60 -7.31
N ILE A 75 -0.16 -6.79 -8.25
CA ILE A 75 -0.91 -6.46 -9.47
C ILE A 75 -1.02 -7.67 -10.38
N THR A 76 0.09 -8.39 -10.60
CA THR A 76 0.06 -9.55 -11.51
C THR A 76 -0.83 -10.65 -10.96
N TYR A 77 -0.68 -11.01 -9.68
CA TYR A 77 -1.38 -12.18 -9.12
C TYR A 77 -2.84 -11.89 -8.77
N HIS A 78 -3.15 -10.76 -8.14
CA HIS A 78 -4.52 -10.49 -7.66
C HIS A 78 -5.42 -9.82 -8.71
N TYR A 79 -4.85 -9.15 -9.71
CA TYR A 79 -5.65 -8.37 -10.67
C TYR A 79 -5.47 -8.81 -12.12
N PHE A 80 -4.24 -9.05 -12.56
CA PHE A 80 -3.98 -9.32 -13.98
C PHE A 80 -4.23 -10.78 -14.38
N LEU A 81 -3.73 -11.74 -13.61
CA LEU A 81 -3.84 -13.16 -13.92
C LEU A 81 -5.30 -13.67 -13.87
N PRO A 82 -6.14 -13.25 -12.90
CA PRO A 82 -7.60 -13.47 -12.91
C PRO A 82 -8.34 -13.01 -14.17
N PHE A 83 -7.79 -12.01 -14.87
CA PHE A 83 -8.38 -11.48 -16.10
C PHE A 83 -7.96 -12.29 -17.33
N LEU A 84 -6.70 -12.75 -17.39
CA LEU A 84 -6.18 -13.49 -18.55
C LEU A 84 -6.60 -14.95 -18.59
N ILE A 85 -6.75 -15.57 -17.43
CA ILE A 85 -7.08 -16.98 -17.30
C ILE A 85 -8.36 -17.04 -16.48
N ASP A 86 -9.38 -17.75 -16.98
CA ASP A 86 -10.60 -17.99 -16.20
C ASP A 86 -10.19 -18.41 -14.78
N ASN A 87 -10.68 -17.66 -13.78
CA ASN A 87 -10.31 -17.81 -12.38
C ASN A 87 -10.37 -19.28 -11.91
N GLU A 88 -11.31 -20.05 -12.45
CA GLU A 88 -11.47 -21.47 -12.17
C GLU A 88 -10.29 -22.32 -12.66
N ILE A 89 -9.73 -22.03 -13.83
CA ILE A 89 -8.61 -22.78 -14.41
C ILE A 89 -7.30 -22.39 -13.73
N LEU A 90 -7.11 -21.09 -13.47
CA LEU A 90 -5.88 -20.58 -12.87
C LEU A 90 -5.66 -21.17 -11.48
N ILE A 91 -6.68 -21.10 -10.63
CA ILE A 91 -6.53 -21.45 -9.22
C ILE A 91 -6.57 -22.97 -9.04
N LYS A 92 -7.32 -23.70 -9.88
CA LYS A 92 -7.28 -25.17 -9.91
C LYS A 92 -5.90 -25.73 -10.27
N ASN A 93 -5.15 -25.02 -11.10
CA ASN A 93 -3.80 -25.40 -11.51
C ASN A 93 -2.70 -24.79 -10.63
N LEU A 94 -3.04 -23.84 -9.74
CA LEU A 94 -2.07 -23.26 -8.84
C LEU A 94 -1.75 -24.27 -7.72
N LEU A 95 -0.47 -24.44 -7.42
CA LEU A 95 -0.07 -25.24 -6.27
C LEU A 95 -0.50 -24.52 -4.98
N PRO A 96 -1.00 -25.24 -3.96
CA PRO A 96 -1.34 -24.66 -2.65
C PRO A 96 -0.20 -23.90 -1.99
N ILE A 97 1.03 -24.27 -2.30
CA ILE A 97 2.24 -23.59 -1.85
C ILE A 97 2.31 -22.17 -2.46
N THR A 98 2.04 -22.04 -3.75
CA THR A 98 2.04 -20.75 -4.46
C THR A 98 1.03 -19.82 -3.85
N CYS A 99 -0.18 -20.32 -3.53
CA CYS A 99 -1.19 -19.44 -2.98
C CYS A 99 -0.82 -18.87 -1.61
N LYS A 100 -0.41 -19.75 -0.67
CA LYS A 100 0.09 -19.31 0.65
C LYS A 100 1.21 -18.30 0.53
N PHE A 101 2.17 -18.58 -0.35
CA PHE A 101 3.35 -17.74 -0.55
C PHE A 101 2.98 -16.38 -1.14
N MET A 102 2.10 -16.32 -2.15
CA MET A 102 1.67 -15.05 -2.75
C MET A 102 0.88 -14.18 -1.77
N PHE A 103 -0.01 -14.77 -0.97
CA PHE A 103 -0.70 -14.04 0.10
C PHE A 103 0.29 -13.51 1.13
N PHE A 104 1.16 -14.37 1.66
CA PHE A 104 2.20 -13.96 2.59
C PHE A 104 3.05 -12.82 2.02
N LEU A 105 3.55 -12.97 0.79
CA LEU A 105 4.44 -12.02 0.14
C LEU A 105 3.75 -10.67 -0.08
N THR A 106 2.48 -10.68 -0.50
CA THR A 106 1.68 -9.47 -0.67
C THR A 106 1.60 -8.66 0.65
N TYR A 107 1.19 -9.31 1.74
CA TYR A 107 1.06 -8.62 3.03
C TYR A 107 2.42 -8.23 3.62
N PHE A 108 3.41 -9.11 3.53
CA PHE A 108 4.79 -8.84 3.95
C PHE A 108 5.35 -7.58 3.27
N LEU A 109 5.26 -7.51 1.95
CA LEU A 109 5.80 -6.38 1.18
C LEU A 109 5.04 -5.09 1.47
N ARG A 110 3.70 -5.15 1.54
CA ARG A 110 2.87 -3.99 1.87
C ARG A 110 3.20 -3.43 3.27
N TYR A 111 3.40 -4.29 4.26
CA TYR A 111 3.83 -3.87 5.60
C TYR A 111 5.19 -3.18 5.54
N LEU A 112 6.15 -3.81 4.87
CA LEU A 112 7.50 -3.27 4.74
C LEU A 112 7.51 -1.91 4.03
N PHE A 113 6.72 -1.74 2.96
CA PHE A 113 6.59 -0.50 2.21
C PHE A 113 6.17 0.68 3.10
N ILE A 114 5.10 0.50 3.88
CA ILE A 114 4.57 1.57 4.73
C ILE A 114 5.57 1.94 5.81
N TRP A 115 6.13 0.94 6.48
CA TRP A 115 7.07 1.21 7.56
C TRP A 115 8.37 1.84 7.07
N LEU A 116 8.80 1.54 5.84
CA LEU A 116 9.89 2.26 5.19
C LEU A 116 9.54 3.74 4.96
N ILE A 117 8.33 4.06 4.50
CA ILE A 117 7.88 5.45 4.35
C ILE A 117 7.86 6.18 5.70
N VAL A 118 7.36 5.53 6.75
CA VAL A 118 7.38 6.06 8.12
C VAL A 118 8.82 6.35 8.57
N MET A 119 9.75 5.41 8.35
CA MET A 119 11.16 5.59 8.72
C MET A 119 11.86 6.68 7.91
N ILE A 120 11.53 6.85 6.63
CA ILE A 120 12.01 7.95 5.80
C ILE A 120 11.60 9.30 6.41
N ASN A 121 10.35 9.40 6.87
CA ASN A 121 9.83 10.60 7.52
C ASN A 121 10.49 10.88 8.87
N ILE A 122 10.72 9.83 9.67
CA ILE A 122 11.44 9.96 10.94
C ILE A 122 12.88 10.41 10.70
N ASP A 123 13.63 9.78 9.78
CA ASP A 123 15.02 10.15 9.46
C ASP A 123 15.10 11.62 9.01
N ARG A 124 14.13 12.06 8.20
CA ARG A 124 14.04 13.46 7.75
C ARG A 124 13.69 14.43 8.86
N CYS A 125 12.73 14.08 9.70
CA CYS A 125 12.37 14.86 10.87
C CYS A 125 13.58 15.05 11.79
N LEU A 126 14.31 13.98 12.10
CA LEU A 126 15.52 14.03 12.92
C LEU A 126 16.63 14.86 12.26
N TYR A 127 16.80 14.73 10.95
CA TYR A 127 17.80 15.50 10.21
C TYR A 127 17.56 17.01 10.26
N VAL A 128 16.30 17.43 10.08
CA VAL A 128 15.87 18.84 10.00
C VAL A 128 15.69 19.47 11.38
N THR A 129 15.28 18.72 12.40
CA THR A 129 15.12 19.24 13.77
C THR A 129 16.45 19.39 14.52
N GLU A 130 17.55 18.92 13.93
CA GLU A 130 18.89 18.87 14.56
C GLU A 130 18.87 18.20 15.95
N ASN A 131 17.96 17.25 16.13
CA ASN A 131 17.82 16.53 17.40
C ASN A 131 19.10 15.72 17.68
N SER A 132 19.50 15.59 18.95
CA SER A 132 20.70 14.86 19.37
C SER A 132 20.70 13.41 18.87
N LEU A 133 19.52 12.82 18.70
CA LEU A 133 19.32 11.48 18.14
C LEU A 133 19.81 11.33 16.68
N LYS A 134 19.95 12.43 15.92
CA LYS A 134 20.48 12.45 14.54
C LYS A 134 21.85 11.77 14.46
N LEU A 135 22.70 11.97 15.47
CA LEU A 135 24.05 11.40 15.48
C LEU A 135 24.06 9.88 15.55
N ILE A 136 22.98 9.27 16.04
CA ILE A 136 22.84 7.82 16.20
C ILE A 136 22.01 7.26 15.05
N LEU A 137 20.79 7.77 14.83
CA LEU A 137 19.81 7.17 13.92
C LEU A 137 20.07 7.49 12.44
N CYS A 138 20.65 8.64 12.11
CA CYS A 138 20.92 9.03 10.71
C CYS A 138 22.28 8.50 10.18
N ARG A 139 22.90 7.53 10.87
CA ARG A 139 24.08 6.82 10.34
C ARG A 139 23.66 5.72 9.38
N GLN A 140 24.48 5.44 8.38
CA GLN A 140 24.24 4.38 7.39
C GLN A 140 24.13 3.00 8.04
N GLN A 141 24.99 2.70 9.02
CA GLN A 141 24.95 1.45 9.76
C GLN A 141 23.61 1.29 10.50
N SER A 142 23.14 2.36 11.15
CA SER A 142 21.84 2.38 11.81
C SER A 142 20.70 2.16 10.83
N ALA A 143 20.74 2.78 9.65
CA ALA A 143 19.72 2.58 8.62
C ALA A 143 19.66 1.13 8.12
N ASN A 144 20.81 0.47 7.93
CA ASN A 144 20.84 -0.96 7.59
C ASN A 144 20.22 -1.83 8.69
N ILE A 145 20.57 -1.56 9.95
CA ILE A 145 20.00 -2.29 11.10
C ILE A 145 18.48 -2.07 11.18
N ILE A 146 18.02 -0.83 11.01
CA ILE A 146 16.59 -0.49 10.99
C ILE A 146 15.87 -1.23 9.87
N CYS A 147 16.41 -1.26 8.64
CA CYS A 147 15.83 -2.02 7.54
C CYS A 147 15.70 -3.51 7.88
N ILE A 148 16.73 -4.12 8.48
CA ILE A 148 16.68 -5.52 8.92
C ILE A 148 15.57 -5.72 9.96
N ILE A 149 15.47 -4.82 10.95
CA ILE A 149 14.40 -4.87 11.97
C ILE A 149 13.02 -4.77 11.31
N LEU A 150 12.81 -3.86 10.35
CA LEU A 150 11.55 -3.73 9.63
C LEU A 150 11.21 -4.96 8.79
N ILE A 151 12.20 -5.54 8.11
CA ILE A 151 12.05 -6.78 7.34
C ILE A 151 11.64 -7.91 8.28
N SER A 152 12.35 -8.11 9.40
CA SER A 152 12.02 -9.14 10.39
C SER A 152 10.63 -8.91 10.99
N PHE A 153 10.30 -7.67 11.39
CA PHE A 153 8.99 -7.31 11.91
C PHE A 153 7.87 -7.64 10.92
N SER A 154 8.02 -7.22 9.66
CA SER A 154 7.04 -7.47 8.60
C SER A 154 6.90 -8.96 8.30
N PHE A 155 8.00 -9.72 8.37
CA PHE A 155 8.00 -11.16 8.20
C PHE A 155 7.19 -11.84 9.29
N PHE A 156 7.52 -11.58 10.56
CA PHE A 156 6.85 -12.22 11.70
C PHE A 156 5.38 -11.81 11.82
N ALA A 157 5.05 -10.54 11.55
CA ALA A 157 3.67 -10.05 11.58
C ALA A 157 2.76 -10.80 10.58
N ASN A 158 3.31 -11.26 9.46
CA ASN A 158 2.56 -11.89 8.38
C ASN A 158 2.82 -13.40 8.25
N PHE A 159 3.74 -13.98 9.04
CA PHE A 159 4.14 -15.38 8.92
C PHE A 159 2.97 -16.37 9.08
N HIS A 160 1.94 -15.98 9.84
CA HIS A 160 0.74 -16.79 10.05
C HIS A 160 0.02 -17.14 8.73
N PHE A 161 0.17 -16.33 7.67
CA PHE A 161 -0.38 -16.66 6.35
C PHE A 161 0.21 -17.94 5.77
N LEU A 162 1.51 -18.18 5.93
CA LEU A 162 2.17 -19.39 5.44
C LEU A 162 1.70 -20.66 6.16
N ILE A 163 1.29 -20.53 7.41
CA ILE A 163 0.85 -21.66 8.24
C ILE A 163 -0.62 -21.98 7.96
N TYR A 164 -1.49 -20.97 8.07
CA TYR A 164 -2.93 -21.21 8.20
C TYR A 164 -3.70 -21.12 6.88
N PHE A 165 -3.19 -20.44 5.85
CA PHE A 165 -3.86 -20.49 4.55
C PHE A 165 -3.71 -21.89 3.96
N ASN A 166 -4.75 -22.35 3.29
CA ASN A 166 -4.79 -23.58 2.51
C ASN A 166 -5.66 -23.30 1.29
N ASP A 167 -5.53 -24.13 0.26
CA ASP A 167 -6.48 -24.09 -0.85
C ASP A 167 -7.71 -24.88 -0.42
N THR A 168 -8.84 -24.19 -0.29
CA THR A 168 -10.12 -24.84 -0.04
C THR A 168 -11.08 -24.50 -1.18
N ILE A 169 -11.73 -25.54 -1.70
CA ILE A 169 -12.81 -25.37 -2.68
C ILE A 169 -14.02 -24.92 -1.87
N ILE A 170 -14.39 -23.65 -1.98
CA ILE A 170 -15.63 -23.15 -1.39
C ILE A 170 -16.72 -23.32 -2.43
N THR A 171 -17.68 -24.19 -2.12
CA THR A 171 -18.95 -24.22 -2.84
C THR A 171 -19.87 -23.21 -2.17
N GLU A 172 -19.80 -21.94 -2.59
CA GLU A 172 -20.82 -20.98 -2.18
C GLU A 172 -22.11 -21.28 -2.95
N THR A 173 -22.99 -22.07 -2.33
CA THR A 173 -24.40 -22.08 -2.71
C THR A 173 -25.03 -20.80 -2.15
N LEU A 174 -24.87 -19.69 -2.87
CA LEU A 174 -25.62 -18.48 -2.57
C LEU A 174 -27.12 -18.83 -2.59
N PRO A 175 -27.92 -18.37 -1.62
CA PRO A 175 -29.35 -18.63 -1.62
C PRO A 175 -29.95 -18.15 -2.94
N LYS A 176 -30.69 -19.07 -3.59
CA LYS A 176 -31.21 -19.04 -4.96
C LYS A 176 -32.05 -17.81 -5.35
N ASN A 177 -32.21 -16.83 -4.46
CA ASN A 177 -33.22 -15.81 -4.55
C ASN A 177 -32.67 -14.39 -4.75
N GLN A 178 -31.36 -14.16 -4.82
CA GLN A 178 -30.93 -12.76 -4.73
C GLN A 178 -29.68 -12.31 -5.45
N CYS A 179 -29.14 -13.01 -6.48
CA CYS A 179 -28.37 -12.40 -7.59
C CYS A 179 -27.49 -13.35 -8.47
N VAL A 180 -27.72 -14.67 -8.53
CA VAL A 180 -26.98 -15.52 -9.49
C VAL A 180 -27.86 -16.67 -10.01
N LEU A 181 -27.90 -16.82 -11.34
CA LEU A 181 -28.26 -18.04 -12.04
C LEU A 181 -26.95 -18.84 -12.19
N GLU A 182 -26.93 -20.09 -11.72
CA GLU A 182 -25.81 -21.07 -11.74
C GLU A 182 -24.90 -21.16 -10.50
N ASN A 183 -24.54 -22.40 -10.16
CA ASN A 183 -23.54 -22.74 -9.16
C ASN A 183 -22.16 -22.43 -9.75
N PHE A 184 -21.60 -21.25 -9.47
CA PHE A 184 -20.21 -20.95 -9.84
C PHE A 184 -19.26 -21.52 -8.80
N PHE A 185 -18.20 -22.18 -9.26
CA PHE A 185 -17.16 -22.73 -8.40
C PHE A 185 -15.97 -21.77 -8.37
N TYR A 186 -16.03 -20.76 -7.51
CA TYR A 186 -14.86 -19.90 -7.30
C TYR A 186 -13.88 -20.58 -6.36
N TYR A 187 -12.66 -20.82 -6.84
CA TYR A 187 -11.59 -21.22 -5.96
C TYR A 187 -11.10 -19.99 -5.21
N HIS A 188 -11.15 -20.04 -3.88
CA HIS A 188 -10.57 -19.01 -3.04
C HIS A 188 -9.47 -19.59 -2.18
N CYS A 189 -8.38 -18.85 -2.10
CA CYS A 189 -7.32 -19.18 -1.17
C CYS A 189 -7.73 -18.75 0.23
N GLN A 190 -8.25 -19.71 0.98
CA GLN A 190 -8.83 -19.45 2.29
C GLN A 190 -8.50 -20.60 3.22
N SER A 191 -8.15 -20.25 4.46
CA SER A 191 -7.90 -21.24 5.50
C SER A 191 -9.10 -22.16 5.73
N SER A 192 -8.86 -23.47 5.84
CA SER A 192 -9.87 -24.44 6.29
C SER A 192 -10.22 -24.33 7.78
N ASN A 193 -9.41 -23.61 8.56
CA ASN A 193 -9.59 -23.50 10.01
C ASN A 193 -10.63 -22.43 10.34
N ARG A 194 -11.78 -22.83 10.91
CA ARG A 194 -12.89 -21.93 11.30
C ARG A 194 -12.46 -20.83 12.26
N HIS A 195 -11.60 -21.12 13.24
CA HIS A 195 -11.13 -20.11 14.19
C HIS A 195 -10.28 -19.05 13.49
N TYR A 196 -9.45 -19.48 12.55
CA TYR A 196 -8.62 -18.56 11.79
C TYR A 196 -9.44 -17.74 10.78
N GLN A 197 -10.50 -18.32 10.19
CA GLN A 197 -11.46 -17.53 9.39
C GLN A 197 -12.15 -16.44 10.23
N TYR A 198 -12.55 -16.76 11.46
CA TYR A 198 -13.11 -15.76 12.38
C TYR A 198 -12.10 -14.64 12.69
N PHE A 199 -10.84 -15.00 12.92
CA PHE A 199 -9.74 -14.05 13.08
C PHE A 199 -9.62 -13.14 11.85
N LEU A 200 -9.56 -13.70 10.64
CA LEU A 200 -9.43 -12.94 9.40
C LEU A 200 -10.61 -12.00 9.11
N LYS A 201 -11.83 -12.41 9.48
CA LYS A 201 -13.04 -11.62 9.23
C LYS A 201 -13.26 -10.52 10.26
N THR A 202 -12.89 -10.77 11.52
CA THR A 202 -13.26 -9.89 12.64
C THR A 202 -12.07 -9.09 13.16
N ILE A 203 -10.96 -9.76 13.45
CA ILE A 203 -9.82 -9.17 14.17
C ILE A 203 -8.81 -8.56 13.20
N TRP A 204 -8.48 -9.29 12.13
CA TRP A 204 -7.48 -8.89 11.14
C TRP A 204 -7.76 -7.53 10.46
N PRO A 205 -9.00 -7.18 10.07
CA PRO A 205 -9.26 -5.88 9.45
C PRO A 205 -9.03 -4.71 10.41
N ILE A 206 -9.36 -4.88 11.69
CA ILE A 206 -9.11 -3.87 12.73
C ILE A 206 -7.60 -3.73 12.96
N TYR A 207 -6.89 -4.86 13.06
CA TYR A 207 -5.43 -4.88 13.17
C TYR A 207 -4.77 -4.14 12.00
N ASN A 208 -5.16 -4.47 10.76
CA ASN A 208 -4.68 -3.78 9.57
C ASN A 208 -5.02 -2.28 9.61
N LEU A 209 -6.24 -1.87 9.97
CA LEU A 209 -6.58 -0.45 10.06
C LEU A 209 -5.63 0.31 10.99
N ILE A 210 -5.36 -0.25 12.16
CA ILE A 210 -4.52 0.39 13.18
C ILE A 210 -3.05 0.44 12.72
N ILE A 211 -2.49 -0.71 12.33
CA ILE A 211 -1.06 -0.85 12.04
C ILE A 211 -0.69 -0.30 10.66
N PHE A 212 -1.57 -0.44 9.67
CA PHE A 212 -1.31 -0.08 8.28
C PHE A 212 -1.75 1.35 7.94
N ALA A 213 -2.76 1.89 8.63
CA ALA A 213 -3.27 3.23 8.34
C ALA A 213 -3.06 4.19 9.51
N ILE A 214 -3.72 3.96 10.64
CA ILE A 214 -3.82 4.97 11.71
C ILE A 214 -2.43 5.31 12.27
N MET A 215 -1.65 4.32 12.69
CA MET A 215 -0.36 4.58 13.31
C MET A 215 0.66 5.21 12.34
N PRO A 216 0.86 4.71 11.11
CA PRO A 216 1.70 5.38 10.10
C PRO A 216 1.31 6.84 9.86
N ILE A 217 0.02 7.12 9.67
CA ILE A 217 -0.49 8.48 9.44
C ILE A 217 -0.18 9.38 10.65
N LEU A 218 -0.43 8.91 11.86
CA LEU A 218 -0.14 9.67 13.07
C LEU A 218 1.36 10.01 13.19
N ILE A 219 2.24 9.04 12.96
CA ILE A 219 3.69 9.26 13.02
C ILE A 219 4.15 10.24 11.94
N MET A 220 3.69 10.06 10.69
CA MET A 220 4.02 10.94 9.57
C MET A 220 3.51 12.37 9.82
N PHE A 221 2.30 12.51 10.36
CA PHE A 221 1.72 13.82 10.71
C PHE A 221 2.50 14.53 11.81
N ILE A 222 2.91 13.82 12.87
CA ILE A 222 3.77 14.38 13.91
C ILE A 222 5.11 14.82 13.32
N CYS A 223 5.75 13.98 12.49
CA CYS A 223 7.00 14.33 11.81
C CYS A 223 6.85 15.58 10.95
N PHE A 224 5.75 15.69 10.21
CA PHE A 224 5.43 16.85 9.38
C PHE A 224 5.31 18.14 10.20
N ILE A 225 4.58 18.13 11.31
CA ILE A 225 4.47 19.29 12.22
C ILE A 225 5.84 19.71 12.74
N LEU A 226 6.68 18.76 13.15
CA LEU A 226 8.02 19.02 13.66
C LEU A 226 8.94 19.60 12.59
N ILE A 227 8.86 19.11 11.35
CA ILE A 227 9.61 19.65 10.20
C ILE A 227 9.20 21.10 9.95
N ILE A 228 7.91 21.41 9.87
CA ILE A 228 7.42 22.78 9.65
C ILE A 228 7.93 23.70 10.75
N ARG A 229 7.78 23.28 12.01
CA ARG A 229 8.21 24.07 13.17
C ARG A 229 9.71 24.36 13.11
N SER A 230 10.55 23.34 12.81
CA SER A 230 12.00 23.52 12.72
C SER A 230 12.39 24.48 11.58
N VAL A 231 11.77 24.33 10.41
CA VAL A 231 12.03 25.21 9.27
C VAL A 231 11.65 26.66 9.60
N TYR A 232 10.52 26.87 10.27
CA TYR A 232 10.06 28.20 10.68
C TYR A 232 11.01 28.86 11.68
N LEU A 233 11.42 28.14 12.74
CA LEU A 233 12.38 28.63 13.73
C LEU A 233 13.75 28.94 13.11
N THR A 234 14.22 28.08 12.20
CA THR A 234 15.48 28.28 11.49
C THR A 234 15.46 29.55 10.63
N ARG A 235 14.31 29.86 10.00
CA ARG A 235 14.14 31.09 9.23
C ARG A 235 14.15 32.33 10.13
N GLN A 236 13.41 32.29 11.24
CA GLN A 236 13.38 33.41 12.19
C GLN A 236 14.77 33.74 12.74
N ASN A 237 15.53 32.73 13.17
CA ASN A 237 16.87 32.95 13.71
C ASN A 237 17.85 33.49 12.66
N LYS A 238 17.70 33.09 11.38
CA LYS A 238 18.52 33.64 10.29
C LYS A 238 18.21 35.10 9.99
N PHE A 239 16.95 35.53 10.05
CA PHE A 239 16.62 36.95 9.91
C PHE A 239 17.27 37.82 10.99
N VAL A 240 17.40 37.31 12.21
CA VAL A 240 18.09 38.01 13.31
C VAL A 240 19.61 38.05 13.10
N TYR A 241 20.20 36.98 12.56
CA TYR A 241 21.64 36.88 12.32
C TYR A 241 22.11 37.64 11.06
N ASP A 242 21.37 37.60 9.95
CA ASP A 242 21.68 38.33 8.71
C ASP A 242 21.68 39.85 8.94
N LYS A 243 20.86 40.35 9.87
CA LYS A 243 20.83 41.77 10.25
C LYS A 243 22.10 42.21 11.01
N ARG A 244 22.90 41.27 11.55
CA ARG A 244 24.15 41.55 12.28
C ARG A 244 25.42 41.26 11.48
N HIS A 245 25.36 40.47 10.41
CA HIS A 245 26.58 39.93 9.77
C HIS A 245 26.66 40.11 8.24
N SER A 246 26.01 41.15 7.70
CA SER A 246 25.90 41.48 6.27
C SER A 246 27.20 41.85 5.54
N ARG A 247 28.37 41.31 5.92
CA ARG A 247 29.63 41.50 5.17
C ARG A 247 30.49 40.25 4.93
N ILE A 248 30.30 39.07 5.56
CA ILE A 248 31.38 38.04 5.53
C ILE A 248 31.02 36.58 5.16
N SER A 249 29.79 36.05 5.25
CA SER A 249 29.64 34.58 5.18
C SER A 249 28.66 34.03 4.12
N SER A 250 29.11 33.97 2.87
CA SER A 250 28.50 33.23 1.76
C SER A 250 29.01 31.78 1.65
N ILE A 251 29.11 31.03 2.76
CA ILE A 251 29.84 29.74 2.78
C ILE A 251 28.93 28.51 2.67
N ILE A 252 27.59 28.65 2.80
CA ILE A 252 26.68 27.53 2.48
C ILE A 252 26.19 27.69 1.04
N PRO A 253 26.57 26.80 0.10
CA PRO A 253 26.17 26.91 -1.30
C PRO A 253 24.63 26.81 -1.41
N GLN A 254 24.04 27.83 -2.00
CA GLN A 254 22.60 28.02 -2.15
C GLN A 254 21.89 26.79 -2.78
N ASN A 255 22.61 26.06 -3.64
CA ASN A 255 22.14 24.87 -4.36
C ASN A 255 21.71 23.70 -3.44
N ASP A 256 22.40 23.45 -2.32
CA ASP A 256 22.04 22.33 -1.44
C ASP A 256 20.76 22.59 -0.63
N ARG A 257 20.47 23.88 -0.39
CA ARG A 257 19.27 24.30 0.32
C ARG A 257 18.01 24.13 -0.52
N ASP A 258 18.10 24.49 -1.80
CA ASP A 258 16.99 24.35 -2.76
C ASP A 258 16.68 22.87 -3.02
N ARG A 259 17.70 22.01 -3.02
CA ARG A 259 17.56 20.55 -3.06
C ARG A 259 16.83 19.99 -1.85
N LEU A 260 17.21 20.41 -0.63
CA LEU A 260 16.55 19.98 0.60
C LEU A 260 15.08 20.41 0.64
N CYS A 261 14.78 21.62 0.17
CA CYS A 261 13.39 22.11 0.10
C CYS A 261 12.57 21.33 -0.95
N SER A 262 13.17 21.01 -2.11
CA SER A 262 12.53 20.18 -3.14
C SER A 262 12.23 18.78 -2.64
N ILE A 263 13.18 18.14 -1.94
CA ILE A 263 12.97 16.80 -1.34
C ILE A 263 11.86 16.85 -0.28
N ALA A 264 11.83 17.87 0.56
CA ALA A 264 10.77 18.04 1.56
C ALA A 264 9.39 18.17 0.90
N LYS A 265 9.26 18.92 -0.20
CA LYS A 265 7.99 19.03 -0.95
C LYS A 265 7.52 17.69 -1.50
N ILE A 266 8.44 16.89 -2.05
CA ILE A 266 8.11 15.55 -2.57
C ILE A 266 7.61 14.65 -1.44
N LEU A 267 8.29 14.66 -0.29
CA LEU A 267 7.89 13.87 0.88
C LEU A 267 6.51 14.29 1.38
N VAL A 268 6.23 15.59 1.50
CA VAL A 268 4.90 16.08 1.89
C VAL A 268 3.83 15.63 0.90
N CYS A 269 4.13 15.66 -0.40
CA CYS A 269 3.22 15.15 -1.42
C CYS A 269 2.93 13.66 -1.21
N LEU A 270 3.97 12.86 -0.97
CA LEU A 270 3.84 11.43 -0.67
C LEU A 270 3.04 11.17 0.61
N ASP A 271 3.28 11.97 1.65
CA ASP A 271 2.60 11.85 2.94
C ASP A 271 1.10 12.19 2.87
N LEU A 272 0.71 13.05 1.92
CA LEU A 272 -0.69 13.37 1.66
C LEU A 272 -1.34 12.37 0.70
N LEU A 273 -0.60 11.91 -0.32
CA LEU A 273 -1.09 10.92 -1.28
C LEU A 273 -1.39 9.59 -0.59
N PHE A 274 -0.54 9.14 0.34
CA PHE A 274 -0.70 7.87 1.03
C PHE A 274 -2.05 7.70 1.75
N PRO A 275 -2.48 8.58 2.67
CA PRO A 275 -3.80 8.47 3.31
C PRO A 275 -4.94 8.66 2.31
N MET A 276 -4.77 9.50 1.28
CA MET A 276 -5.78 9.71 0.25
C MET A 276 -6.06 8.45 -0.57
N THR A 277 -5.04 7.62 -0.83
CA THR A 277 -5.22 6.36 -1.57
C THR A 277 -5.60 5.19 -0.66
N VAL A 278 -4.97 5.06 0.50
CA VAL A 278 -5.14 3.87 1.37
C VAL A 278 -6.41 3.93 2.20
N PHE A 279 -6.80 5.09 2.72
CA PHE A 279 -7.92 5.19 3.65
C PHE A 279 -9.27 4.83 3.03
N PRO A 280 -9.62 5.27 1.80
CA PRO A 280 -10.88 4.89 1.15
C PRO A 280 -11.00 3.37 0.95
N ILE A 281 -9.90 2.71 0.55
CA ILE A 281 -9.87 1.26 0.30
C ILE A 281 -10.10 0.50 1.62
N LEU A 282 -9.37 0.84 2.68
CA LEU A 282 -9.52 0.16 3.98
C LEU A 282 -10.90 0.40 4.59
N PHE A 283 -11.41 1.64 4.49
CA PHE A 283 -12.74 1.96 4.98
C PHE A 283 -13.82 1.19 4.21
N ALA A 284 -13.72 1.12 2.88
CA ALA A 284 -14.62 0.32 2.06
C ALA A 284 -14.58 -1.17 2.45
N GLN A 285 -13.39 -1.75 2.63
CA GLN A 285 -13.23 -3.14 3.06
C GLN A 285 -13.90 -3.42 4.41
N ILE A 286 -13.70 -2.55 5.40
CA ILE A 286 -14.32 -2.68 6.72
C ILE A 286 -15.84 -2.52 6.59
N TYR A 287 -16.30 -1.51 5.88
CA TYR A 287 -17.72 -1.26 5.68
C TYR A 287 -18.43 -2.46 5.04
N ILE A 288 -17.83 -3.05 4.01
CA ILE A 288 -18.37 -4.24 3.32
C ILE A 288 -18.37 -5.46 4.23
N ASN A 289 -17.32 -5.66 5.02
CA ASN A 289 -17.24 -6.78 5.95
C ASN A 289 -18.34 -6.72 7.04
N TYR A 290 -18.68 -5.52 7.52
CA TYR A 290 -19.74 -5.33 8.53
C TYR A 290 -21.14 -5.21 7.92
N ASN A 291 -21.27 -4.67 6.71
CA ASN A 291 -22.52 -4.46 5.99
C ASN A 291 -22.45 -5.14 4.62
N PRO A 292 -22.57 -6.48 4.56
CA PRO A 292 -22.52 -7.19 3.29
C PRO A 292 -23.62 -6.66 2.35
N PRO A 293 -23.30 -6.44 1.07
CA PRO A 293 -24.24 -5.87 0.11
C PRO A 293 -25.47 -6.77 -0.04
N LYS A 294 -26.65 -6.19 0.13
CA LYS A 294 -27.95 -6.89 0.01
C LYS A 294 -28.49 -6.95 -1.41
N THR A 295 -27.91 -6.20 -2.35
CA THR A 295 -28.39 -6.05 -3.73
C THR A 295 -27.23 -6.19 -4.73
N CYS A 296 -27.52 -6.74 -5.92
CA CYS A 296 -26.59 -6.79 -7.08
C CYS A 296 -25.94 -5.43 -7.35
N LEU A 297 -26.75 -4.36 -7.37
CA LEU A 297 -26.30 -3.02 -7.69
C LEU A 297 -25.19 -2.56 -6.72
N ASN A 298 -25.34 -2.86 -5.42
CA ASN A 298 -24.33 -2.52 -4.43
C ASN A 298 -23.02 -3.29 -4.68
N ILE A 299 -23.09 -4.56 -5.09
CA ILE A 299 -21.90 -5.34 -5.48
C ILE A 299 -21.20 -4.72 -6.70
N GLY A 300 -21.97 -4.37 -7.74
CA GLY A 300 -21.42 -3.71 -8.93
C GLY A 300 -20.75 -2.36 -8.63
N ILE A 301 -21.35 -1.55 -7.75
CA ILE A 301 -20.78 -0.28 -7.30
C ILE A 301 -19.50 -0.52 -6.50
N ILE A 302 -19.50 -1.49 -5.58
CA ILE A 302 -18.31 -1.86 -4.80
C ILE A 302 -17.16 -2.25 -5.71
N ASN A 303 -17.41 -3.12 -6.68
CA ASN A 303 -16.39 -3.56 -7.64
C ASN A 303 -15.84 -2.37 -8.42
N LEU A 304 -16.70 -1.46 -8.89
CA LEU A 304 -16.26 -0.25 -9.59
C LEU A 304 -15.41 0.68 -8.71
N ILE A 305 -15.78 0.86 -7.43
CA ILE A 305 -15.00 1.67 -6.48
C ILE A 305 -13.60 1.07 -6.31
N PHE A 306 -13.51 -0.25 -6.12
CA PHE A 306 -12.21 -0.93 -6.06
C PHE A 306 -11.45 -0.89 -7.38
N SER A 307 -12.13 -0.81 -8.55
CA SER A 307 -11.45 -0.65 -9.84
C SER A 307 -10.80 0.71 -10.03
N ILE A 308 -11.38 1.75 -9.42
CA ILE A 308 -10.91 3.13 -9.54
C ILE A 308 -9.90 3.47 -8.43
N GLY A 309 -10.06 2.83 -7.26
CA GLY A 309 -9.22 3.10 -6.08
C GLY A 309 -7.88 2.36 -6.07
N VAL A 310 -7.67 1.36 -6.92
CA VAL A 310 -6.40 0.63 -7.10
C VAL A 310 -5.54 1.34 -8.14
#